data_AF-A0A833SFD6-F1
#
_entry.id   AF-A0A833SFD6-F1
#
_cell.length_a   1.000
_cell.length_b   1.000
_cell.length_c   1.000
_cell.angle_alpha   90.00
_cell.angle_beta   90.00
_cell.angle_gamma   90.00
#
_symmetry.space_group_name_H-M   'P 1'
#
loop_
_entity.id
_entity.type
_entity.pdbx_description
1 polymer ?
#
loop_
_entity_poly.entity_id
_entity_poly.type
_entity_poly.pdbx_seq_one_letter_code
_entity_poly.pdbx_strand_id
1 'polypeptide(L)'
;MKMISYKQRIRCLARLPNFALIQVLKSTVARLHGLEIELDELELALDDDQKEIEEYTYEIDKCHERMKDIDEFTRAVQANEILTILNAASVLAHMADERKEEQNGIKKLEEARGWHEQQFQKLQGQCTMLKKERAKLQKICIEICSILRRSGVSEVLRARLAKLNFRSV
;
A
#
# COMPACT_ATOMS: atom_id res chain seq x y z
N MET A 1 -22.11 16.91 -9.60
CA MET A 1 -21.03 17.69 -10.27
C MET A 1 -20.80 17.15 -11.68
N LYS A 2 -20.98 17.95 -12.74
CA LYS A 2 -20.69 17.52 -14.12
C LYS A 2 -19.17 17.39 -14.29
N MET A 3 -18.66 16.16 -14.45
CA MET A 3 -17.27 15.93 -14.85
C MET A 3 -17.07 16.52 -16.24
N ILE A 4 -16.36 17.65 -16.31
CA ILE A 4 -15.86 18.21 -17.57
C ILE A 4 -14.99 17.13 -18.23
N SER A 5 -15.39 16.70 -19.43
CA SER A 5 -14.65 15.68 -20.17
C SER A 5 -13.21 16.13 -20.43
N TYR A 6 -12.29 15.18 -20.54
CA TYR A 6 -10.88 15.45 -20.79
C TYR A 6 -10.66 16.38 -22.02
N LYS A 7 -11.41 16.15 -23.10
CA LYS A 7 -11.40 16.99 -24.32
C LYS A 7 -11.90 18.43 -24.10
N GLN A 8 -12.78 18.66 -23.12
CA GLN A 8 -13.22 20.01 -22.76
C GLN A 8 -12.16 20.73 -21.91
N ARG A 9 -11.47 20.04 -21.01
CA ARG A 9 -10.34 20.63 -20.25
C ARG A 9 -9.21 21.10 -21.17
N ILE A 10 -8.83 20.30 -22.16
CA ILE A 10 -7.81 20.69 -23.16
C ILE A 10 -8.21 21.98 -23.87
N ARG A 11 -9.46 22.07 -24.30
CA ARG A 11 -9.98 23.27 -24.98
C ARG A 11 -9.97 24.49 -24.06
N CYS A 12 -10.22 24.32 -22.77
CA CYS A 12 -10.08 25.40 -21.80
C CYS A 12 -8.61 25.83 -21.63
N LEU A 13 -7.68 24.87 -21.50
CA LEU A 13 -6.24 25.15 -21.38
C LEU A 13 -5.73 25.94 -22.60
N ALA A 14 -6.10 25.53 -23.82
CA ALA A 14 -5.66 26.21 -25.04
C ALA A 14 -6.14 27.67 -25.17
N ARG A 15 -7.14 28.09 -24.39
CA ARG A 15 -7.66 29.47 -24.37
C ARG A 15 -7.02 30.34 -23.30
N LEU A 16 -6.20 29.76 -22.42
CA LEU A 16 -5.56 30.51 -21.34
C LEU A 16 -4.35 31.30 -21.86
N PRO A 17 -4.09 32.50 -21.32
CA PRO A 17 -2.86 33.23 -21.60
C PRO A 17 -1.65 32.47 -21.07
N ASN A 18 -0.49 32.65 -21.72
CA ASN A 18 0.76 31.94 -21.39
C ASN A 18 1.15 32.04 -19.90
N PHE A 19 0.95 33.20 -19.25
CA PHE A 19 1.21 33.35 -17.82
C PHE A 19 0.32 32.44 -16.96
N ALA A 20 -0.97 32.34 -17.27
CA ALA A 20 -1.89 31.47 -16.55
C ALA A 20 -1.53 29.98 -16.77
N LEU A 21 -1.14 29.60 -17.98
CA LEU A 21 -0.62 28.27 -18.28
C LEU A 21 0.62 27.92 -17.46
N ILE A 22 1.55 28.86 -17.30
CA ILE A 22 2.75 28.67 -16.46
C ILE A 22 2.36 28.49 -14.98
N GLN A 23 1.38 29.24 -14.47
CA GLN A 23 0.92 29.07 -13.08
C GLN A 23 0.26 27.69 -12.86
N VAL A 24 -0.57 27.25 -13.80
CA VAL A 24 -1.17 25.89 -13.75
C VAL A 24 -0.07 24.83 -13.83
N LEU A 25 0.95 25.00 -14.67
CA LEU A 25 2.07 24.07 -14.75
C LEU A 25 2.83 24.00 -13.42
N LYS A 26 3.12 25.16 -12.80
CA LYS A 26 3.81 25.22 -11.50
C LYS A 26 3.04 24.50 -10.40
N SER A 27 1.74 24.77 -10.27
CA SER A 27 0.91 24.11 -9.25
C SER A 27 0.76 22.60 -9.52
N THR A 28 0.68 22.20 -10.80
CA THR A 28 0.60 20.79 -11.18
C THR A 28 1.89 20.05 -10.84
N VAL A 29 3.05 20.64 -11.12
CA VAL A 29 4.37 20.06 -10.77
C VAL A 29 4.52 19.99 -9.25
N ALA A 30 4.13 21.02 -8.50
CA ALA A 30 4.15 20.99 -7.04
C ALA A 30 3.28 19.87 -6.48
N ARG A 31 2.06 19.67 -7.01
CA ARG A 31 1.20 18.56 -6.60
C ARG A 31 1.78 17.20 -6.99
N LEU A 32 2.42 17.09 -8.16
CA LEU A 32 3.10 15.85 -8.58
C LEU A 32 4.22 15.46 -7.62
N HIS A 33 4.99 16.43 -7.13
CA HIS A 33 6.04 16.17 -6.14
C HIS A 33 5.45 15.76 -4.78
N GLY A 34 4.38 16.42 -4.33
CA GLY A 34 3.66 16.00 -3.12
C GLY A 34 3.09 14.57 -3.23
N LEU A 35 2.54 14.23 -4.40
CA LEU A 35 2.05 12.87 -4.67
C LEU A 35 3.15 11.81 -4.69
N GLU A 36 4.38 12.17 -5.05
CA GLU A 36 5.52 11.25 -5.02
C GLU A 36 5.82 10.85 -3.58
N ILE A 37 5.94 11.84 -2.68
CA ILE A 37 6.14 11.61 -1.25
C ILE A 37 4.98 10.82 -0.63
N GLU A 38 3.73 11.23 -0.91
CA GLU A 38 2.54 10.51 -0.40
C GLU A 38 2.48 9.05 -0.89
N LEU A 39 2.90 8.79 -2.13
CA LEU A 39 2.91 7.43 -2.67
C LEU A 39 4.02 6.59 -2.03
N ASP A 40 5.21 7.16 -1.83
CA ASP A 40 6.32 6.46 -1.20
C ASP A 40 5.98 6.05 0.25
N GLU A 41 5.36 6.97 1.01
CA GLU A 41 4.87 6.69 2.38
C GLU A 41 3.81 5.58 2.40
N LEU A 42 2.85 5.61 1.46
CA LEU A 42 1.82 4.58 1.37
C LEU A 42 2.37 3.23 0.91
N GLU A 43 3.36 3.21 0.03
CA GLU A 43 4.01 1.98 -0.43
C GLU A 43 4.82 1.33 0.71
N LEU A 44 5.47 2.13 1.56
CA LEU A 44 6.11 1.63 2.78
C LEU A 44 5.09 1.03 3.75
N ALA A 45 3.99 1.75 4.04
CA ALA A 45 2.95 1.25 4.94
C ALA A 45 2.27 -0.03 4.42
N LEU A 46 2.12 -0.17 3.09
CA LEU A 46 1.62 -1.39 2.47
C LEU A 46 2.58 -2.57 2.65
N ASP A 47 3.89 -2.34 2.53
CA ASP A 47 4.91 -3.36 2.75
C ASP A 47 4.92 -3.84 4.22
N ASP A 48 4.76 -2.90 5.15
CA ASP A 48 4.67 -3.21 6.59
C ASP A 48 3.43 -4.07 6.90
N ASP A 49 2.23 -3.65 6.45
CA ASP A 49 1.00 -4.44 6.66
C ASP A 49 1.07 -5.82 5.98
N GLN A 50 1.70 -5.92 4.81
CA GLN A 50 1.87 -7.20 4.13
C GLN A 50 2.76 -8.17 4.94
N LYS A 51 3.85 -7.68 5.53
CA LYS A 51 4.72 -8.49 6.40
C LYS A 51 3.99 -8.97 7.64
N GLU A 52 3.24 -8.09 8.31
CA GLU A 52 2.44 -8.46 9.49
C GLU A 52 1.43 -9.58 9.13
N ILE A 53 0.75 -9.47 7.98
CA ILE A 53 -0.18 -10.52 7.52
C ILE A 53 0.53 -11.86 7.29
N GLU A 54 1.72 -11.83 6.69
CA GLU A 54 2.54 -13.04 6.45
C GLU A 54 3.02 -13.66 7.77
N GLU A 55 3.48 -12.84 8.71
CA GLU A 55 3.90 -13.27 10.04
C GLU A 55 2.75 -13.90 10.84
N TYR A 56 1.58 -13.25 10.88
CA TYR A 56 0.41 -13.83 11.54
C TYR A 56 -0.04 -15.12 10.88
N THR A 57 0.02 -15.21 9.55
CA THR A 57 -0.32 -16.45 8.83
C THR A 57 0.62 -17.58 9.21
N TYR A 58 1.91 -17.31 9.27
CA TYR A 58 2.93 -18.28 9.69
C TYR A 58 2.73 -18.74 11.14
N GLU A 59 2.44 -17.83 12.07
CA GLU A 59 2.20 -18.20 13.47
C GLU A 59 0.89 -18.99 13.66
N ILE A 60 -0.16 -18.69 12.87
CA ILE A 60 -1.39 -19.49 12.84
C ILE A 60 -1.09 -20.91 12.36
N ASP A 61 -0.29 -21.07 11.30
CA ASP A 61 0.07 -22.39 10.78
C ASP A 61 0.85 -23.21 11.81
N LYS A 62 1.79 -22.58 12.54
CA LYS A 62 2.47 -23.22 13.68
C LYS A 62 1.52 -23.66 14.78
N CYS A 63 0.52 -22.84 15.13
CA CYS A 63 -0.48 -23.23 16.11
C CYS A 63 -1.25 -24.47 15.65
N HIS A 64 -1.61 -24.56 14.36
CA HIS A 64 -2.25 -25.74 13.80
C HIS A 64 -1.35 -26.99 13.85
N GLU A 65 -0.05 -26.85 13.56
CA GLU A 65 0.92 -27.93 13.72
C GLU A 65 1.00 -28.42 15.17
N ARG A 66 1.14 -27.52 16.13
CA ARG A 66 1.16 -27.88 17.57
C ARG A 66 -0.13 -28.56 18.01
N MET A 67 -1.30 -28.09 17.55
CA MET A 67 -2.58 -28.75 17.83
C MET A 67 -2.63 -30.16 17.25
N LYS A 68 -2.08 -30.38 16.05
CA LYS A 68 -2.02 -31.71 15.43
C LYS A 68 -1.12 -32.65 16.25
N ASP A 69 0.02 -32.17 16.71
CA ASP A 69 0.93 -32.94 17.57
C ASP A 69 0.26 -33.31 18.90
N ILE A 70 -0.47 -32.37 19.52
CA ILE A 70 -1.27 -32.63 20.72
C ILE A 70 -2.35 -33.68 20.44
N ASP A 71 -3.06 -33.56 19.32
CA ASP A 71 -4.13 -34.49 18.93
C ASP A 71 -3.59 -35.89 18.63
N GLU A 72 -2.40 -36.00 18.05
CA GLU A 72 -1.71 -37.27 17.81
C GLU A 72 -1.22 -37.92 19.11
N PHE A 73 -0.56 -37.13 19.97
CA PHE A 73 -0.11 -37.60 21.28
C PHE A 73 -1.29 -38.08 22.13
N THR A 74 -2.36 -37.30 22.22
CA THR A 74 -3.59 -37.65 22.95
C THR A 74 -4.17 -38.98 22.47
N ARG A 75 -4.16 -39.22 21.15
CA ARG A 75 -4.61 -40.48 20.55
C ARG A 75 -3.75 -41.67 20.97
N ALA A 76 -2.43 -41.52 20.94
CA ALA A 76 -1.49 -42.55 21.36
C ALA A 76 -1.61 -42.89 22.86
N VAL A 77 -1.83 -41.87 23.71
CA VAL A 77 -2.12 -42.07 25.14
C VAL A 77 -3.42 -42.86 25.33
N GLN A 78 -4.49 -42.49 24.62
CA GLN A 78 -5.78 -43.18 24.72
C GLN A 78 -5.75 -44.61 24.20
N ALA A 79 -4.95 -44.88 23.16
CA ALA A 79 -4.71 -46.22 22.62
C ALA A 79 -3.79 -47.08 23.51
N ASN A 80 -3.27 -46.51 24.61
CA ASN A 80 -2.33 -47.15 25.52
C ASN A 80 -1.04 -47.63 24.81
N GLU A 81 -0.66 -46.93 23.73
CA GLU A 81 0.55 -47.19 22.94
C GLU A 81 1.81 -46.67 23.64
N ILE A 82 1.64 -45.74 24.61
CA ILE A 82 2.72 -45.17 25.41
C ILE A 82 2.76 -45.85 26.78
N LEU A 83 3.58 -46.89 26.91
CA LEU A 83 3.67 -47.75 28.10
C LEU A 83 4.27 -47.08 29.36
N THR A 84 4.86 -45.90 29.22
CA THR A 84 5.57 -45.18 30.31
C THR A 84 4.69 -44.22 31.09
N ILE A 85 3.44 -43.98 30.67
CA ILE A 85 2.55 -43.00 31.32
C ILE A 85 1.84 -43.66 32.51
N LEU A 86 2.27 -43.30 33.72
CA LEU A 86 1.69 -43.78 34.98
C LEU A 86 0.29 -43.21 35.28
N ASN A 87 -0.03 -42.03 34.77
CA ASN A 87 -1.32 -41.36 34.98
C ASN A 87 -1.85 -40.73 33.69
N ALA A 88 -2.46 -41.57 32.84
CA ALA A 88 -3.01 -41.15 31.56
C ALA A 88 -4.10 -40.08 31.71
N ALA A 89 -4.94 -40.16 32.74
CA ALA A 89 -6.04 -39.21 32.94
C ALA A 89 -5.53 -37.77 33.16
N SER A 90 -4.49 -37.61 33.99
CA SER A 90 -3.88 -36.30 34.23
C SER A 90 -3.18 -35.75 32.99
N VAL A 91 -2.50 -36.60 32.22
CA VAL A 91 -1.83 -36.19 30.98
C VAL A 91 -2.85 -35.74 29.95
N LEU A 92 -3.95 -36.49 29.77
CA LEU A 92 -5.01 -36.13 28.84
C LEU A 92 -5.71 -34.82 29.22
N ALA A 93 -5.90 -34.55 30.51
CA ALA A 93 -6.43 -33.27 30.98
C ALA A 93 -5.49 -32.10 30.62
N HIS A 94 -4.18 -32.26 30.85
CA HIS A 94 -3.19 -31.23 30.49
C HIS A 94 -3.16 -30.95 28.98
N MET A 95 -3.18 -32.00 28.16
CA MET A 95 -3.21 -31.87 26.70
C MET A 95 -4.49 -31.19 26.21
N ALA A 96 -5.63 -31.44 26.86
CA ALA A 96 -6.88 -30.76 26.54
C ALA A 96 -6.80 -29.24 26.84
N ASP A 97 -6.13 -28.86 27.93
CA ASP A 97 -5.89 -27.46 28.28
C ASP A 97 -4.93 -26.79 27.28
N GLU A 98 -3.78 -27.40 26.97
CA GLU A 98 -2.83 -26.89 25.95
C GLU A 98 -3.51 -26.72 24.59
N ARG A 99 -4.30 -27.70 24.15
CA ARG A 99 -5.06 -27.63 22.90
C ARG A 99 -6.02 -26.43 22.88
N LYS A 100 -6.68 -26.16 24.01
CA LYS A 100 -7.60 -25.03 24.16
C LYS A 100 -6.84 -23.71 24.15
N GLU A 101 -5.66 -23.65 24.74
CA GLU A 101 -4.77 -22.48 24.68
C GLU A 101 -4.35 -22.16 23.25
N GLU A 102 -3.88 -23.15 22.48
CA GLU A 102 -3.54 -22.99 21.06
C GLU A 102 -4.74 -22.49 20.26
N GLN A 103 -5.93 -23.06 20.47
CA GLN A 103 -7.14 -22.64 19.78
C GLN A 103 -7.55 -21.20 20.12
N ASN A 104 -7.32 -20.76 21.36
CA ASN A 104 -7.53 -19.36 21.74
C ASN A 104 -6.45 -18.44 21.15
N GLY A 105 -5.22 -18.94 21.01
CA GLY A 105 -4.12 -18.26 20.33
C GLY A 105 -4.46 -17.97 18.87
N ILE A 106 -4.91 -18.98 18.13
CA ILE A 106 -5.33 -18.86 16.72
C ILE A 106 -6.37 -17.76 16.56
N LYS A 107 -7.42 -17.75 17.39
CA LYS A 107 -8.48 -16.72 17.29
C LYS A 107 -7.94 -15.30 17.41
N LYS A 108 -7.02 -15.05 18.36
CA LYS A 108 -6.40 -13.73 18.54
C LYS A 108 -5.53 -13.34 17.34
N LEU A 109 -4.78 -14.29 16.80
CA LEU A 109 -3.94 -14.08 15.61
C LEU A 109 -4.81 -13.80 14.38
N GLU A 110 -5.93 -14.52 14.20
CA GLU A 110 -6.88 -14.29 13.11
C GLU A 110 -7.54 -12.91 13.20
N GLU A 111 -7.91 -12.48 14.40
CA GLU A 111 -8.45 -11.14 14.64
C GLU A 111 -7.42 -10.05 14.28
N ALA A 112 -6.17 -10.21 14.72
CA ALA A 112 -5.08 -9.28 14.40
C ALA A 112 -4.79 -9.26 12.89
N ARG A 113 -4.63 -10.43 12.25
CA ARG A 113 -4.44 -10.54 10.80
C ARG A 113 -5.58 -9.87 10.04
N GLY A 114 -6.82 -10.11 10.44
CA GLY A 114 -7.99 -9.52 9.81
C GLY A 114 -8.01 -7.98 9.89
N TRP A 115 -7.46 -7.39 10.97
CA TRP A 115 -7.30 -5.95 11.07
C TRP A 115 -6.27 -5.42 10.05
N HIS A 116 -5.11 -6.08 9.93
CA HIS A 116 -4.09 -5.70 8.95
C HIS A 116 -4.57 -5.88 7.51
N GLU A 117 -5.29 -6.97 7.20
CA GLU A 117 -5.89 -7.18 5.87
C GLU A 117 -6.86 -6.03 5.49
N GLN A 118 -7.65 -5.54 6.44
CA GLN A 118 -8.54 -4.40 6.21
C GLN A 118 -7.77 -3.09 5.98
N GLN A 119 -6.70 -2.83 6.77
CA GLN A 119 -5.86 -1.66 6.54
C GLN A 119 -5.15 -1.73 5.19
N PHE A 120 -4.57 -2.89 4.85
CA PHE A 120 -3.92 -3.13 3.58
C PHE A 120 -4.84 -2.82 2.40
N GLN A 121 -6.08 -3.34 2.41
CA GLN A 121 -7.06 -3.06 1.35
C GLN A 121 -7.39 -1.56 1.24
N LYS A 122 -7.52 -0.87 2.37
CA LYS A 122 -7.78 0.57 2.41
C LYS A 122 -6.61 1.37 1.83
N LEU A 123 -5.38 1.07 2.25
CA LEU A 123 -4.16 1.71 1.76
C LEU A 123 -3.96 1.43 0.26
N GLN A 124 -4.23 0.21 -0.20
CA GLN A 124 -4.16 -0.16 -1.61
C GLN A 124 -5.15 0.64 -2.47
N GLY A 125 -6.36 0.86 -1.93
CA GLY A 125 -7.36 1.74 -2.53
C GLY A 125 -6.88 3.18 -2.66
N GLN A 126 -6.25 3.73 -1.62
CA GLN A 126 -5.67 5.07 -1.62
C GLN A 126 -4.52 5.18 -2.63
N CYS A 127 -3.56 4.25 -2.61
CA CYS A 127 -2.45 4.20 -3.56
C CYS A 127 -2.96 4.17 -5.01
N THR A 128 -3.99 3.38 -5.30
CA THR A 128 -4.63 3.32 -6.62
C THR A 128 -5.25 4.67 -7.03
N MET A 129 -5.89 5.37 -6.09
CA MET A 129 -6.45 6.70 -6.35
C MET A 129 -5.36 7.73 -6.67
N LEU A 130 -4.29 7.77 -5.87
CA LEU A 130 -3.17 8.70 -6.06
C LEU A 130 -2.40 8.41 -7.36
N LYS A 131 -2.17 7.14 -7.70
CA LYS A 131 -1.59 6.75 -9.01
C LYS A 131 -2.43 7.25 -10.18
N LYS A 132 -3.77 7.19 -10.07
CA LYS A 132 -4.68 7.75 -11.09
C LYS A 132 -4.62 9.28 -11.13
N GLU A 133 -4.47 9.96 -10.00
CA GLU A 133 -4.28 11.41 -9.95
C GLU A 133 -2.96 11.80 -10.64
N ARG A 134 -1.85 11.17 -10.24
CA ARG A 134 -0.51 11.37 -10.82
C ARG A 134 -0.54 11.25 -12.35
N ALA A 135 -1.15 10.18 -12.88
CA ALA A 135 -1.27 9.99 -14.33
C ALA A 135 -2.04 11.13 -15.03
N LYS A 136 -3.12 11.64 -14.41
CA LYS A 136 -3.88 12.77 -14.94
C LYS A 136 -3.07 14.06 -14.93
N LEU A 137 -2.35 14.33 -13.85
CA LEU A 137 -1.52 15.54 -13.70
C LEU A 137 -0.33 15.53 -14.66
N GLN A 138 0.35 14.39 -14.83
CA GLN A 138 1.40 14.22 -15.84
C GLN A 138 0.89 14.55 -17.25
N LYS A 139 -0.32 14.09 -17.58
CA LYS A 139 -0.96 14.38 -18.86
C LYS A 139 -1.22 15.88 -19.05
N ILE A 140 -1.68 16.57 -18.00
CA ILE A 140 -1.88 18.02 -18.00
C ILE A 140 -0.53 18.74 -18.22
N CYS A 141 0.54 18.33 -17.55
CA CYS A 141 1.87 18.89 -17.75
C CYS A 141 2.32 18.79 -19.22
N ILE A 142 2.18 17.61 -19.83
CA ILE A 142 2.55 17.38 -21.24
C ILE A 142 1.76 18.31 -22.17
N GLU A 143 0.47 18.48 -21.93
CA GLU A 143 -0.38 19.36 -22.75
C GLU A 143 0.00 20.82 -22.63
N ILE A 144 0.18 21.31 -21.41
CA ILE A 144 0.60 22.70 -21.18
C ILE A 144 1.97 22.94 -21.83
N CYS A 145 2.92 22.03 -21.65
CA CYS A 145 4.23 22.11 -22.30
C CYS A 145 4.12 22.11 -23.83
N SER A 146 3.22 21.31 -24.42
CA SER A 146 2.96 21.33 -25.86
C SER A 146 2.39 22.67 -26.32
N ILE A 147 1.46 23.28 -25.56
CA ILE A 147 0.88 24.60 -25.90
C ILE A 147 1.96 25.68 -25.84
N LEU A 148 2.74 25.73 -24.75
CA LEU A 148 3.81 26.71 -24.56
C LEU A 148 4.93 26.58 -25.61
N ARG A 149 5.19 25.36 -26.09
CA ARG A 149 6.13 25.13 -27.20
C ARG A 149 5.62 25.72 -28.51
N ARG A 150 4.34 25.49 -28.84
CA ARG A 150 3.71 26.02 -30.06
C ARG A 150 3.59 27.54 -30.05
N SER A 151 3.52 28.16 -28.88
CA SER A 151 3.47 29.62 -28.75
C SER A 151 4.85 30.31 -28.74
N GLY A 152 5.94 29.56 -28.92
CA GLY A 152 7.31 30.10 -28.92
C GLY A 152 7.85 30.51 -27.54
N VAL A 153 7.02 30.45 -26.49
CA VAL A 153 7.41 30.83 -25.11
C VAL A 153 8.53 29.96 -24.58
N SER A 154 8.55 28.67 -24.91
CA SER A 154 9.61 27.75 -24.47
C SER A 154 10.99 28.08 -25.04
N GLU A 155 11.06 28.71 -26.22
CA GLU A 155 12.32 29.15 -26.82
C GLU A 155 12.82 30.44 -26.16
N VAL A 156 11.91 31.38 -25.91
CA VAL A 156 12.20 32.62 -25.18
C VAL A 156 12.69 32.31 -23.76
N LEU A 157 12.04 31.39 -23.05
CA LEU A 157 12.46 30.97 -21.70
C LEU A 157 13.82 30.29 -21.72
N ARG A 158 14.09 29.38 -22.68
CA ARG A 158 15.41 28.75 -22.81
C ARG A 158 16.51 29.76 -23.11
N ALA A 159 16.28 30.69 -24.02
CA ALA A 159 17.24 31.76 -24.34
C ALA A 159 17.52 32.67 -23.12
N ARG A 160 16.50 32.97 -22.31
CA ARG A 160 16.65 33.74 -21.07
C ARG A 160 17.39 32.96 -19.98
N LEU A 161 17.07 31.68 -19.78
CA LEU A 161 17.75 30.82 -18.82
C LEU A 161 19.23 30.62 -19.19
N ALA A 162 19.54 30.43 -20.47
CA ALA A 162 20.92 30.37 -20.94
C ALA A 162 21.68 31.67 -20.60
N LYS A 163 21.09 32.85 -20.85
CA LYS A 163 21.69 34.14 -20.48
C LYS A 163 21.85 34.35 -18.98
N LEU A 164 20.99 33.76 -18.15
CA LEU A 164 21.11 33.83 -16.68
C LEU A 164 22.22 32.90 -16.17
N ASN A 165 22.31 31.68 -16.69
CA ASN A 165 23.38 30.73 -16.35
C ASN A 165 24.76 31.22 -16.81
N PHE A 166 24.83 32.01 -17.89
CA PHE A 166 26.06 32.68 -18.33
C PHE A 166 26.47 33.88 -17.47
N ARG A 167 25.60 34.43 -16.63
CA ARG A 167 25.88 35.58 -15.73
C ARG A 167 26.20 35.16 -14.29
N SER A 168 26.05 33.88 -13.97
CA SER A 168 26.37 33.28 -12.66
C SER A 168 27.73 32.58 -12.64
N VAL A 169 28.57 32.81 -13.67
CA VAL A 169 29.99 32.43 -13.77
C VAL A 169 30.78 33.73 -13.82
#